data_AF-A0A9X3Z1N6-F1
#
_entry.id   AF-A0A9X3Z1N6-F1
#
_cell.length_a   1.000
_cell.length_b   1.000
_cell.length_c   1.000
_cell.angle_alpha   90.00
_cell.angle_beta   90.00
_cell.angle_gamma   90.00
#
_symmetry.space_group_name_H-M   'P 1'
#
loop_
_entity.id
_entity.type
_entity.pdbx_description
1 polymer ?
#
loop_
_entity_poly.entity_id
_entity_poly.type
_entity_poly.pdbx_seq_one_letter_code
_entity_poly.pdbx_strand_id
1 'polypeptide(L)'
;MKRRWEELDPAALRLNLWLTQFIVLAVAAIGSGLVHGWEGTLSLFALPSLPDLTRAGAVALAVVLASILMDRYLPRRWQDDGDINERIFLGLPFGTTALLCAAIGIGEEWLFRGVLLPLIGNGWTSLVFTLVHVRYLQKPLLAVSVFCTSWLLGWLFETGGQLVTPMLAHMVIDLLLALYIQYGFASERRNQE
;
A
#
# COMPACT_ATOMS: atom_id res chain seq x y z
N MET A 1 9.77 27.18 0.71
CA MET A 1 10.74 26.23 0.11
C MET A 1 9.96 25.13 -0.57
N LYS A 2 10.10 24.97 -1.89
CA LYS A 2 9.60 23.77 -2.57
C LYS A 2 10.35 22.55 -2.01
N ARG A 3 9.66 21.45 -1.80
CA ARG A 3 10.28 20.23 -1.25
C ARG A 3 11.06 19.52 -2.36
N ARG A 4 12.23 18.94 -2.07
CA ARG A 4 13.13 18.31 -3.07
C ARG A 4 12.46 17.29 -4.00
N TRP A 5 11.36 16.65 -3.59
CA TRP A 5 10.58 15.70 -4.39
C TRP A 5 9.57 16.36 -5.36
N GLU A 6 9.27 17.64 -5.17
CA GLU A 6 8.48 18.44 -6.13
C GLU A 6 9.25 18.70 -7.42
N GLU A 7 10.59 18.56 -7.40
CA GLU A 7 11.49 18.79 -8.55
C GLU A 7 11.84 17.52 -9.34
N LEU A 8 11.46 16.33 -8.84
CA LEU A 8 11.80 15.06 -9.49
C LEU A 8 10.94 14.78 -10.72
N ASP A 9 11.55 14.45 -11.84
CA ASP A 9 10.81 13.98 -13.02
C ASP A 9 9.97 12.72 -12.69
N PRO A 10 8.75 12.52 -13.24
CA PRO A 10 7.96 11.31 -13.05
C PRO A 10 8.72 10.00 -13.29
N ALA A 11 9.69 9.96 -14.22
CA ALA A 11 10.52 8.78 -14.42
C ALA A 11 11.42 8.50 -13.20
N ALA A 12 11.98 9.54 -12.58
CA ALA A 12 12.78 9.41 -11.36
C ALA A 12 11.94 8.94 -10.17
N LEU A 13 10.69 9.43 -10.03
CA LEU A 13 9.75 8.95 -9.01
C LEU A 13 9.47 7.46 -9.17
N ARG A 14 9.19 7.01 -10.39
CA ARG A 14 8.95 5.60 -10.70
C ARG A 14 10.19 4.74 -10.45
N LEU A 15 11.38 5.22 -10.83
CA LEU A 15 12.63 4.51 -10.56
C LEU A 15 12.87 4.35 -9.06
N ASN A 16 12.68 5.42 -8.28
CA ASN A 16 12.82 5.36 -6.82
C ASN A 16 11.84 4.38 -6.19
N LEU A 17 10.61 4.32 -6.69
CA LEU A 17 9.63 3.35 -6.23
C LEU A 17 10.07 1.92 -6.53
N TRP A 18 10.52 1.63 -7.75
CA TRP A 18 11.09 0.31 -8.10
C TRP A 18 12.29 -0.08 -7.24
N LEU A 19 13.23 0.84 -7.03
CA LEU A 19 14.40 0.61 -6.17
C LEU A 19 13.98 0.34 -4.73
N THR A 20 13.00 1.09 -4.22
CA THR A 20 12.46 0.87 -2.87
C THR A 20 11.83 -0.50 -2.76
N GLN A 21 11.01 -0.93 -3.74
CA GLN A 21 10.39 -2.25 -3.70
C GLN A 21 11.41 -3.38 -3.81
N PHE A 22 12.49 -3.20 -4.59
CA PHE A 22 13.60 -4.16 -4.60
C PHE A 22 14.27 -4.29 -3.22
N ILE A 23 14.54 -3.17 -2.56
CA ILE A 23 15.12 -3.16 -1.20
C ILE A 23 14.15 -3.82 -0.21
N VAL A 24 12.86 -3.47 -0.24
CA VAL A 24 11.83 -4.04 0.63
C VAL A 24 11.74 -5.55 0.45
N LEU A 25 11.72 -6.05 -0.80
CA LEU A 25 11.71 -7.48 -1.08
C LEU A 25 12.98 -8.19 -0.56
N ALA A 26 14.16 -7.59 -0.76
CA ALA A 26 15.41 -8.15 -0.25
C ALA A 26 15.41 -8.24 1.28
N VAL A 27 14.99 -7.18 1.96
CA VAL A 27 14.88 -7.14 3.43
C VAL A 27 13.82 -8.12 3.92
N ALA A 28 12.67 -8.22 3.23
CA ALA A 28 11.62 -9.19 3.56
C ALA A 28 12.13 -10.63 3.44
N ALA A 29 12.83 -10.97 2.35
CA ALA A 29 13.36 -12.31 2.13
C ALA A 29 14.40 -12.70 3.18
N ILE A 30 15.37 -11.81 3.47
CA ILE A 30 16.38 -12.03 4.49
C ILE A 30 15.73 -12.13 5.87
N GLY A 31 14.86 -11.18 6.22
CA GLY A 31 14.17 -11.15 7.51
C GLY A 31 13.28 -12.37 7.73
N SER A 32 12.51 -12.77 6.71
CA SER A 32 11.64 -13.95 6.77
C SER A 32 12.45 -15.23 6.96
N GLY A 33 13.58 -15.38 6.26
CA GLY A 33 14.50 -16.49 6.45
C GLY A 33 15.08 -16.56 7.86
N LEU A 34 15.36 -15.41 8.49
CA LEU A 34 15.85 -15.34 9.87
C LEU A 34 14.77 -15.62 10.92
N VAL A 35 13.54 -15.16 10.69
CA VAL A 35 12.43 -15.29 11.66
C VAL A 35 11.80 -16.68 11.60
N HIS A 36 11.56 -17.21 10.40
CA HIS A 36 10.77 -18.43 10.20
C HIS A 36 11.57 -19.63 9.67
N GLY A 37 12.82 -19.41 9.25
CA GLY A 37 13.51 -20.35 8.36
C GLY A 37 12.90 -20.36 6.95
N TRP A 38 13.53 -21.06 6.01
CA TRP A 38 13.05 -21.08 4.62
C TRP A 38 11.77 -21.91 4.45
N GLU A 39 11.64 -23.04 5.16
CA GLU A 39 10.42 -23.85 5.14
C GLU A 39 9.23 -23.09 5.72
N GLY A 40 9.41 -22.42 6.88
CA GLY A 40 8.39 -21.56 7.47
C GLY A 40 8.07 -20.35 6.61
N THR A 41 9.06 -19.77 5.91
CA THR A 41 8.82 -18.69 4.94
C THR A 41 7.92 -19.16 3.80
N LEU A 42 8.17 -20.34 3.23
CA LEU A 42 7.36 -20.88 2.14
C LEU A 42 5.94 -21.22 2.59
N SER A 43 5.74 -21.65 3.84
CA SER A 43 4.40 -21.95 4.37
C SER A 43 3.52 -20.70 4.50
N LEU A 44 4.11 -19.51 4.68
CA LEU A 44 3.38 -18.23 4.66
C LEU A 44 2.75 -17.92 3.31
N PHE A 45 3.16 -18.56 2.21
CA PHE A 45 2.59 -18.38 0.87
C PHE A 45 1.52 -19.44 0.53
N ALA A 46 0.94 -20.09 1.54
CA ALA A 46 -0.17 -21.01 1.35
C ALA A 46 -1.37 -20.33 0.64
N LEU A 47 -2.10 -21.13 -0.14
CA LEU A 47 -3.26 -20.63 -0.87
C LEU A 47 -4.40 -20.25 0.09
N PRO A 48 -5.08 -19.11 -0.15
CA PRO A 48 -6.18 -18.66 0.68
C PRO A 48 -7.42 -19.53 0.48
N SER A 49 -8.22 -19.68 1.54
CA SER A 49 -9.56 -20.26 1.44
C SER A 49 -10.56 -19.27 0.86
N LEU A 50 -11.73 -19.74 0.42
CA LEU A 50 -12.81 -18.85 -0.04
C LEU A 50 -13.20 -17.79 1.02
N PRO A 51 -13.40 -18.14 2.31
CA PRO A 51 -13.62 -17.13 3.35
C PRO A 51 -12.51 -16.07 3.45
N ASP A 52 -11.24 -16.47 3.30
CA ASP A 52 -10.13 -15.50 3.30
C ASP A 52 -10.24 -14.51 2.13
N LEU A 53 -10.53 -15.03 0.93
CA LEU A 53 -10.74 -14.19 -0.26
C LEU A 53 -11.93 -13.25 -0.10
N THR A 54 -13.02 -13.71 0.52
CA THR A 54 -14.17 -12.82 0.80
C THR A 54 -13.81 -11.70 1.77
N ARG A 55 -13.01 -11.99 2.82
CA ARG A 55 -12.51 -10.97 3.75
C ARG A 55 -11.58 -9.98 3.06
N ALA A 56 -10.64 -10.46 2.23
CA ALA A 56 -9.76 -9.60 1.44
C ALA A 56 -10.57 -8.67 0.53
N GLY A 57 -11.55 -9.20 -0.20
CA GLY A 57 -12.43 -8.40 -1.06
C GLY A 57 -13.24 -7.36 -0.27
N ALA A 58 -13.78 -7.73 0.90
CA ALA A 58 -14.52 -6.82 1.76
C ALA A 58 -13.64 -5.68 2.31
N VAL A 59 -12.43 -6.00 2.78
CA VAL A 59 -11.45 -5.00 3.24
C VAL A 59 -11.03 -4.08 2.11
N ALA A 60 -10.69 -4.63 0.94
CA ALA A 60 -10.30 -3.84 -0.22
C ALA A 60 -11.40 -2.89 -0.66
N LEU A 61 -12.65 -3.38 -0.75
CA LEU A 61 -13.80 -2.55 -1.08
C LEU A 61 -14.01 -1.44 -0.04
N ALA A 62 -13.95 -1.76 1.25
CA ALA A 62 -14.14 -0.78 2.32
C ALA A 62 -13.07 0.34 2.27
N VAL A 63 -11.80 -0.02 2.09
CA VAL A 63 -10.68 0.94 2.01
C VAL A 63 -10.76 1.80 0.75
N VAL A 64 -11.10 1.21 -0.40
CA VAL A 64 -11.26 1.95 -1.66
C VAL A 64 -12.44 2.92 -1.58
N LEU A 65 -13.59 2.46 -1.09
CA LEU A 65 -14.76 3.34 -0.90
C LEU A 65 -14.46 4.44 0.09
N ALA A 66 -13.84 4.15 1.23
CA ALA A 66 -13.45 5.17 2.20
C ALA A 66 -12.51 6.20 1.57
N SER A 67 -11.50 5.77 0.81
CA SER A 67 -10.57 6.66 0.11
C SER A 67 -11.29 7.55 -0.91
N ILE A 68 -12.20 6.99 -1.73
CA ILE A 68 -12.96 7.76 -2.72
C ILE A 68 -13.94 8.73 -2.05
N LEU A 69 -14.60 8.33 -0.97
CA LEU A 69 -15.51 9.20 -0.22
C LEU A 69 -14.74 10.34 0.47
N MET A 70 -13.60 10.03 1.10
CA MET A 70 -12.72 11.03 1.69
C MET A 70 -12.27 12.02 0.65
N ASP A 71 -11.80 11.54 -0.51
CA ASP A 71 -11.46 12.36 -1.65
C ASP A 71 -12.68 13.25 -1.98
N ARG A 72 -13.85 12.68 -2.28
CA ARG A 72 -15.04 13.41 -2.78
C ARG A 72 -15.62 14.45 -1.85
N TYR A 73 -15.57 14.23 -0.53
CA TYR A 73 -16.29 15.05 0.44
C TYR A 73 -15.40 15.87 1.37
N LEU A 74 -14.10 15.57 1.50
CA LEU A 74 -13.21 16.29 2.40
C LEU A 74 -12.31 17.30 1.65
N PRO A 75 -11.91 18.41 2.30
CA PRO A 75 -11.07 19.42 1.66
C PRO A 75 -9.74 18.85 1.15
N ARG A 76 -9.35 19.21 -0.06
CA ARG A 76 -8.11 18.69 -0.70
C ARG A 76 -6.85 18.99 0.11
N ARG A 77 -6.79 20.15 0.78
CA ARG A 77 -5.69 20.51 1.69
C ARG A 77 -5.41 19.50 2.81
N TRP A 78 -6.38 18.64 3.15
CA TRP A 78 -6.22 17.58 4.17
C TRP A 78 -5.63 16.28 3.60
N GLN A 79 -5.63 16.13 2.28
CA GLN A 79 -5.24 14.91 1.55
C GLN A 79 -4.10 15.15 0.54
N ASP A 80 -3.73 16.42 0.33
CA ASP A 80 -2.64 16.80 -0.55
C ASP A 80 -1.31 16.24 -0.05
N ASP A 81 -0.85 15.23 -0.77
CA ASP A 81 0.39 14.52 -0.54
C ASP A 81 1.53 15.06 -1.43
N GLY A 82 1.34 16.19 -2.10
CA GLY A 82 2.27 16.77 -3.08
C GLY A 82 2.12 16.17 -4.48
N ASP A 83 0.95 15.63 -4.80
CA ASP A 83 0.56 15.02 -6.09
C ASP A 83 1.50 13.90 -6.58
N ILE A 84 2.28 13.28 -5.66
CA ILE A 84 3.28 12.27 -6.07
C ILE A 84 2.59 11.01 -6.61
N ASN A 85 1.47 10.58 -6.00
CA ASN A 85 0.72 9.42 -6.49
C ASN A 85 0.21 9.66 -7.92
N GLU A 86 -0.32 10.85 -8.20
CA GLU A 86 -0.73 11.24 -9.56
C GLU A 86 0.47 11.20 -10.52
N ARG A 87 1.59 11.81 -10.15
CA ARG A 87 2.80 11.83 -11.00
C ARG A 87 3.38 10.43 -11.25
N ILE A 88 3.25 9.51 -10.30
CA ILE A 88 3.70 8.12 -10.46
C ILE A 88 2.83 7.38 -11.49
N PHE A 89 1.50 7.42 -11.29
CA PHE A 89 0.56 6.56 -12.01
C PHE A 89 0.03 7.17 -13.32
N LEU A 90 -0.07 8.49 -13.43
CA LEU A 90 -0.65 9.13 -14.60
C LEU A 90 0.17 8.82 -15.86
N GLY A 91 -0.52 8.39 -16.91
CA GLY A 91 0.08 8.01 -18.19
C GLY A 91 0.72 6.62 -18.24
N LEU A 92 0.72 5.85 -17.15
CA LEU A 92 1.15 4.44 -17.20
C LEU A 92 0.07 3.57 -17.87
N PRO A 93 0.46 2.59 -18.71
CA PRO A 93 -0.48 1.59 -19.21
C PRO A 93 -0.94 0.68 -18.06
N PHE A 94 -2.12 0.06 -18.24
CA PHE A 94 -2.72 -0.83 -17.24
C PHE A 94 -1.75 -1.93 -16.77
N GLY A 95 -1.06 -2.59 -17.71
CA GLY A 95 -0.12 -3.68 -17.37
C GLY A 95 1.02 -3.24 -16.46
N THR A 96 1.61 -2.06 -16.72
CA THR A 96 2.68 -1.51 -15.86
C THR A 96 2.14 -1.09 -14.50
N THR A 97 0.92 -0.54 -14.45
CA THR A 97 0.24 -0.16 -13.20
C THR A 97 0.00 -1.40 -12.34
N ALA A 98 -0.59 -2.44 -12.90
CA ALA A 98 -0.83 -3.70 -12.22
C ALA A 98 0.47 -4.36 -11.72
N LEU A 99 1.53 -4.34 -12.54
CA LEU A 99 2.84 -4.89 -12.15
C LEU A 99 3.47 -4.09 -10.99
N LEU A 100 3.32 -2.77 -10.99
CA LEU A 100 3.83 -1.91 -9.93
C LEU A 100 3.08 -2.14 -8.62
N CYS A 101 1.74 -2.13 -8.65
CA CYS A 101 0.90 -2.47 -7.49
C CYS A 101 1.19 -3.89 -6.98
N ALA A 102 1.51 -4.82 -7.88
CA ALA A 102 1.91 -6.17 -7.51
C ALA A 102 3.23 -6.20 -6.73
N ALA A 103 4.25 -5.50 -7.22
CA ALA A 103 5.54 -5.41 -6.54
C ALA A 103 5.41 -4.78 -5.15
N ILE A 104 4.62 -3.70 -5.04
CA ILE A 104 4.32 -3.01 -3.77
C ILE A 104 3.62 -3.96 -2.80
N GLY A 105 2.48 -4.52 -3.20
CA GLY A 105 1.70 -5.39 -2.33
C GLY A 105 2.47 -6.63 -1.88
N ILE A 106 3.25 -7.26 -2.76
CA ILE A 106 4.08 -8.42 -2.37
C ILE A 106 5.20 -8.00 -1.42
N GLY A 107 5.97 -6.96 -1.76
CA GLY A 107 7.11 -6.53 -0.96
C GLY A 107 6.69 -6.08 0.43
N GLU A 108 5.72 -5.17 0.50
CA GLU A 108 5.30 -4.57 1.75
C GLU A 108 4.57 -5.58 2.64
N GLU A 109 3.66 -6.41 2.11
CA GLU A 109 3.01 -7.41 2.95
C GLU A 109 4.01 -8.47 3.44
N TRP A 110 4.95 -8.90 2.62
CA TRP A 110 5.98 -9.84 3.09
C TRP A 110 6.84 -9.23 4.20
N LEU A 111 7.30 -7.98 4.06
CA LEU A 111 8.09 -7.33 5.10
C LEU A 111 7.25 -7.10 6.37
N PHE A 112 6.13 -6.41 6.24
CA PHE A 112 5.39 -5.95 7.41
C PHE A 112 4.62 -7.09 8.09
N ARG A 113 3.98 -7.99 7.33
CA ARG A 113 3.11 -9.05 7.89
C ARG A 113 3.89 -10.34 8.05
N GLY A 114 4.79 -10.63 7.11
CA GLY A 114 5.64 -11.81 7.19
C GLY A 114 6.76 -11.67 8.21
N VAL A 115 7.37 -10.48 8.37
CA VAL A 115 8.53 -10.30 9.26
C VAL A 115 8.22 -9.50 10.50
N LEU A 116 7.67 -8.29 10.38
CA LEU A 116 7.48 -7.41 11.56
C LEU A 116 6.35 -7.87 12.47
N LEU A 117 5.17 -8.16 11.91
CA LEU A 117 3.97 -8.52 12.68
C LEU A 117 4.20 -9.68 13.66
N PRO A 118 4.86 -10.80 13.31
CA PRO A 118 5.14 -11.88 14.26
C PRO A 118 6.07 -11.46 15.42
N LEU A 119 6.89 -10.42 15.24
CA LEU A 119 7.85 -9.95 16.22
C LEU A 119 7.27 -8.92 17.19
N ILE A 120 6.45 -7.99 16.67
CA ILE A 120 6.00 -6.81 17.44
C ILE A 120 4.48 -6.65 17.49
N GLY A 121 3.72 -7.52 16.82
CA GLY A 121 2.26 -7.48 16.77
C GLY A 121 1.71 -6.43 15.80
N ASN A 122 0.44 -6.61 15.42
CA ASN A 122 -0.20 -5.82 14.36
C ASN A 122 -0.24 -4.30 14.65
N GLY A 123 -0.52 -3.91 15.90
CA GLY A 123 -0.57 -2.49 16.30
C GLY A 123 0.76 -1.76 16.07
N TRP A 124 1.87 -2.34 16.52
CA TRP A 124 3.21 -1.74 16.34
C TRP A 124 3.67 -1.81 14.90
N THR A 125 3.40 -2.91 14.19
CA THR A 125 3.67 -3.02 12.75
C THR A 125 2.95 -1.94 11.96
N SER A 126 1.67 -1.69 12.27
CA SER A 126 0.86 -0.65 11.61
C SER A 126 1.40 0.75 11.89
N LEU A 127 1.92 0.98 13.10
CA LEU A 127 2.59 2.23 13.45
C LEU A 127 3.88 2.41 12.65
N VAL A 128 4.74 1.38 12.57
CA VAL A 128 5.98 1.43 11.79
C VAL A 128 5.69 1.64 10.31
N PHE A 129 4.70 0.93 9.75
CA PHE A 129 4.22 1.13 8.39
C PHE A 129 3.82 2.59 8.14
N THR A 130 3.06 3.18 9.06
CA THR A 130 2.65 4.59 8.96
C THR A 130 3.86 5.54 9.04
N LEU A 131 4.84 5.25 9.90
CA LEU A 131 6.01 6.09 10.09
C LEU A 131 6.95 6.10 8.87
N VAL A 132 7.05 5.00 8.12
CA VAL A 132 7.84 4.99 6.86
C VAL A 132 7.15 5.78 5.75
N HIS A 133 5.84 6.01 5.86
CA HIS A 133 5.06 6.90 4.98
C HIS A 133 5.23 8.37 5.37
N VAL A 134 6.48 8.85 5.42
CA VAL A 134 6.86 10.20 5.93
C VAL A 134 6.07 11.35 5.31
N ARG A 135 5.63 11.19 4.06
CA ARG A 135 4.82 12.16 3.32
C ARG A 135 3.41 12.30 3.89
N TYR A 136 2.85 11.23 4.42
CA TYR A 136 1.49 11.16 4.95
C TYR A 136 1.45 11.69 6.38
N LEU A 137 2.55 11.58 7.13
CA LEU A 137 2.67 12.09 8.51
C LEU A 137 2.39 13.58 8.67
N GLN A 138 2.52 14.35 7.58
CA GLN A 138 2.26 15.80 7.59
C GLN A 138 0.77 16.13 7.52
N LYS A 139 -0.08 15.14 7.21
CA LYS A 139 -1.52 15.27 7.08
C LYS A 139 -2.16 14.25 8.02
N PRO A 140 -2.72 14.67 9.17
CA PRO A 140 -3.27 13.75 10.16
C PRO A 140 -4.27 12.74 9.58
N LEU A 141 -5.11 13.19 8.63
CA LEU A 141 -6.07 12.34 7.94
C LEU A 141 -5.41 11.21 7.14
N LEU A 142 -4.34 11.52 6.39
CA LEU A 142 -3.58 10.53 5.62
C LEU A 142 -2.80 9.57 6.53
N ALA A 143 -2.25 10.08 7.64
CA ALA A 143 -1.55 9.25 8.61
C ALA A 143 -2.51 8.22 9.26
N VAL A 144 -3.70 8.67 9.67
CA VAL A 144 -4.73 7.79 10.24
C VAL A 144 -5.24 6.80 9.20
N SER A 145 -5.49 7.22 7.95
CA SER A 145 -5.98 6.32 6.92
C SER A 145 -4.96 5.21 6.60
N VAL A 146 -3.68 5.54 6.46
CA VAL A 146 -2.62 4.55 6.25
C VAL A 146 -2.46 3.62 7.45
N PHE A 147 -2.55 4.13 8.68
CA PHE A 147 -2.53 3.29 9.88
C PHE A 147 -3.69 2.29 9.88
N CYS A 148 -4.92 2.76 9.65
CA CYS A 148 -6.11 1.91 9.62
C CYS A 148 -6.05 0.86 8.51
N THR A 149 -5.63 1.25 7.30
CA THR A 149 -5.41 0.31 6.19
C THR A 149 -4.37 -0.73 6.58
N SER A 150 -3.25 -0.31 7.16
CA SER A 150 -2.18 -1.22 7.58
C SER A 150 -2.66 -2.24 8.62
N TRP A 151 -3.45 -1.78 9.60
CA TRP A 151 -4.03 -2.60 10.65
C TRP A 151 -5.02 -3.62 10.11
N LEU A 152 -5.88 -3.23 9.16
CA LEU A 152 -6.83 -4.12 8.50
C LEU A 152 -6.13 -5.22 7.69
N LEU A 153 -5.06 -4.88 6.98
CA LEU A 153 -4.22 -5.87 6.28
C LEU A 153 -3.51 -6.81 7.27
N GLY A 154 -3.03 -6.29 8.40
CA GLY A 154 -2.51 -7.14 9.49
C GLY A 154 -3.57 -8.07 10.09
N TRP A 155 -4.81 -7.61 10.23
CA TRP A 155 -5.92 -8.45 10.68
C TRP A 155 -6.25 -9.57 9.68
N LEU A 156 -6.16 -9.30 8.37
CA LEU A 156 -6.29 -10.35 7.35
C LEU A 156 -5.19 -11.42 7.50
N PHE A 157 -3.96 -11.01 7.81
CA PHE A 157 -2.87 -11.94 8.08
C PHE A 157 -3.12 -12.76 9.35
N GLU A 158 -3.48 -12.11 10.47
CA GLU A 158 -3.72 -12.79 11.75
C GLU A 158 -4.88 -13.81 11.68
N THR A 159 -5.91 -13.52 10.88
CA THR A 159 -7.07 -14.41 10.72
C THR A 159 -6.87 -15.51 9.68
N GLY A 160 -6.09 -15.25 8.63
CA GLY A 160 -5.83 -16.20 7.55
C GLY A 160 -4.58 -17.05 7.73
N GLY A 161 -3.59 -16.58 8.49
CA GLY A 161 -2.32 -17.27 8.72
C GLY A 161 -1.39 -17.34 7.50
N GLN A 162 -1.67 -16.61 6.43
CA GLN A 162 -0.84 -16.57 5.21
C GLN A 162 -0.86 -15.18 4.55
N LEU A 163 0.15 -14.92 3.73
CA LEU A 163 0.46 -13.62 3.12
C LEU A 163 -0.32 -13.32 1.85
N VAL A 164 -0.75 -14.33 1.11
CA VAL A 164 -1.47 -14.17 -0.17
C VAL A 164 -2.75 -13.36 0.02
N THR A 165 -3.51 -13.56 1.10
CA THR A 165 -4.74 -12.78 1.38
C THR A 165 -4.48 -11.28 1.53
N PRO A 166 -3.63 -10.81 2.48
CA PRO A 166 -3.34 -9.39 2.59
C PRO A 166 -2.63 -8.84 1.34
N MET A 167 -1.78 -9.62 0.66
CA MET A 167 -1.17 -9.23 -0.62
C MET A 167 -2.24 -8.91 -1.67
N LEU A 168 -3.19 -9.81 -1.90
CA LEU A 168 -4.26 -9.60 -2.86
C LEU A 168 -5.12 -8.38 -2.49
N ALA A 169 -5.45 -8.21 -1.21
CA ALA A 169 -6.20 -7.03 -0.75
C ALA A 169 -5.44 -5.73 -1.05
N HIS A 170 -4.15 -5.66 -0.69
CA HIS A 170 -3.31 -4.48 -0.90
C HIS A 170 -3.13 -4.18 -2.39
N MET A 171 -2.82 -5.19 -3.20
CA MET A 171 -2.68 -5.06 -4.66
C MET A 171 -3.95 -4.51 -5.31
N VAL A 172 -5.13 -4.98 -4.87
CA VAL A 172 -6.43 -4.52 -5.38
C VAL A 172 -6.72 -3.08 -4.94
N ILE A 173 -6.44 -2.73 -3.68
CA ILE A 173 -6.60 -1.36 -3.18
C ILE A 173 -5.76 -0.40 -4.03
N ASP A 174 -4.47 -0.69 -4.19
CA ASP A 174 -3.55 0.16 -4.96
C ASP A 174 -3.96 0.27 -6.41
N LEU A 175 -4.32 -0.85 -7.05
CA LEU A 175 -4.71 -0.86 -8.45
C LEU A 175 -5.98 -0.04 -8.67
N LEU A 176 -7.01 -0.23 -7.85
CA LEU A 176 -8.27 0.51 -8.00
C LEU A 176 -8.09 2.02 -7.76
N LEU A 177 -7.28 2.41 -6.78
CA LEU A 177 -6.97 3.82 -6.52
C LEU A 177 -6.08 4.44 -7.61
N ALA A 178 -5.13 3.69 -8.16
CA ALA A 178 -4.33 4.11 -9.30
C ALA A 178 -5.20 4.33 -10.54
N LEU A 179 -6.13 3.41 -10.82
CA LEU A 179 -7.08 3.55 -11.93
C LEU A 179 -8.02 4.74 -11.72
N TYR A 180 -8.50 4.95 -10.49
CA TYR A 180 -9.31 6.12 -10.14
C TYR A 180 -8.59 7.45 -10.47
N ILE A 181 -7.27 7.50 -10.24
CA ILE A 181 -6.42 8.64 -10.65
C ILE A 181 -6.30 8.71 -12.17
N GLN A 182 -5.95 7.60 -12.84
CA GLN A 182 -5.67 7.56 -14.29
C GLN A 182 -6.88 7.91 -15.16
N TYR A 183 -8.09 7.57 -14.72
CA TYR A 183 -9.32 7.90 -15.44
C TYR A 183 -9.86 9.31 -15.14
N GLY A 184 -9.09 10.14 -14.42
CA GLY A 184 -9.38 11.56 -14.26
C GLY A 184 -10.41 11.90 -13.19
N PHE A 185 -10.97 10.92 -12.48
CA PHE A 185 -11.93 11.22 -11.40
C PHE A 185 -11.33 12.07 -10.27
N ALA A 186 -10.03 11.90 -10.00
CA ALA A 186 -9.29 12.74 -9.05
C ALA A 186 -8.96 14.15 -9.60
N SER A 187 -8.72 14.27 -10.91
CA SER A 187 -8.35 15.53 -11.56
C SER A 187 -9.55 16.41 -11.90
N GLU A 188 -10.73 15.84 -12.14
CA GLU A 188 -11.96 16.60 -12.36
C GLU A 188 -12.35 17.45 -11.16
N ARG A 189 -12.23 16.94 -9.92
CA ARG A 189 -12.43 17.77 -8.72
C ARG A 189 -11.37 18.86 -8.58
N ARG A 190 -10.14 18.61 -9.04
CA ARG A 190 -9.03 19.60 -9.01
C ARG A 190 -9.40 20.88 -9.74
N ASN A 191 -10.13 20.75 -10.83
CA ASN A 191 -10.54 21.89 -11.66
C ASN A 191 -11.77 22.63 -11.10
N GLN A 192 -12.37 22.16 -10.00
CA GLN A 192 -13.56 22.73 -9.37
C GLN A 192 -13.27 23.49 -8.06
N GLU A 193 -12.05 23.37 -7.51
CA GLU A 193 -11.57 24.09 -6.31
C GLU A 193 -10.52 25.14 -6.66
#